data_AF-A0A0F9D213-F1
#
_entry.id   AF-A0A0F9D213-F1
#
_cell.length_a   1.000
_cell.length_b   1.000
_cell.length_c   1.000
_cell.angle_alpha   90.00
_cell.angle_beta   90.00
_cell.angle_gamma   90.00
#
_symmetry.space_group_name_H-M   'P 1'
#
loop_
_entity.id
_entity.type
_entity.pdbx_description
1 polymer ?
#
loop_
_entity_poly.entity_id
_entity_poly.type
_entity_poly.pdbx_seq_one_letter_code
_entity_poly.pdbx_strand_id
1 'polypeptide(L)'
;MTKLDRCWKNCLWMWKWVSENYDENNEVIVLKRDWLFSHRFRRTILAYCFFCEWAGQNGQTNFVAENGCPECPGALVDARFKCGNIQYDYSTKPKAFYAKLLELDAKRTGKKKP
;
A
#
# COMPACT_ATOMS: atom_id res chain seq x y z
N MET A 1 15.05 5.56 12.17
CA MET A 1 13.98 5.21 11.20
C MET A 1 12.64 5.30 11.93
N THR A 2 11.75 6.18 11.49
CA THR A 2 10.45 6.40 12.14
C THR A 2 9.47 5.24 11.89
N LYS A 3 8.35 5.18 12.64
CA LYS A 3 7.25 4.24 12.35
C LYS A 3 6.70 4.42 10.94
N LEU A 4 6.61 5.66 10.48
CA LEU A 4 6.16 6.02 9.14
C LEU A 4 7.13 5.54 8.05
N ASP A 5 8.45 5.73 8.25
CA ASP A 5 9.46 5.24 7.29
C ASP A 5 9.43 3.71 7.14
N ARG A 6 9.26 3.00 8.26
CA ARG A 6 9.12 1.54 8.25
C ARG A 6 7.86 1.11 7.49
N CYS A 7 6.76 1.84 7.66
CA CYS A 7 5.52 1.61 6.92
C CYS A 7 5.73 1.77 5.41
N TRP A 8 6.34 2.87 4.97
CA TRP A 8 6.69 3.10 3.56
C TRP A 8 7.54 1.98 2.99
N LYS A 9 8.62 1.62 3.69
CA LYS A 9 9.52 0.55 3.25
C LYS A 9 8.80 -0.79 3.08
N ASN A 10 8.02 -1.20 4.07
CA ASN A 10 7.29 -2.46 4.02
C ASN A 10 6.19 -2.45 2.94
N CYS A 11 5.49 -1.32 2.77
CA CYS A 11 4.50 -1.15 1.72
C CYS A 11 5.13 -1.32 0.33
N LEU A 12 6.25 -0.63 0.06
CA LEU A 12 6.96 -0.74 -1.21
C LEU A 12 7.48 -2.15 -1.47
N TRP A 13 8.04 -2.81 -0.45
CA TRP A 13 8.55 -4.18 -0.59
C TRP A 13 7.45 -5.19 -0.86
N MET A 14 6.33 -5.11 -0.13
CA MET A 14 5.19 -5.98 -0.36
C MET A 14 4.63 -5.78 -1.76
N TRP A 15 4.38 -4.54 -2.18
CA TRP A 15 3.78 -4.27 -3.47
C TRP A 15 4.72 -4.52 -4.65
N LYS A 16 6.03 -4.38 -4.46
CA LYS A 16 7.01 -4.88 -5.44
C LYS A 16 6.81 -6.37 -5.66
N TRP A 17 6.89 -7.17 -4.59
CA TRP A 17 6.76 -8.62 -4.66
C TRP A 17 5.40 -9.05 -5.23
N VAL A 18 4.31 -8.45 -4.75
CA VAL A 18 2.96 -8.71 -5.27
C VAL A 18 2.88 -8.37 -6.76
N SER A 19 3.45 -7.24 -7.20
CA SER A 19 3.42 -6.86 -8.62
C SER A 19 4.23 -7.81 -9.53
N GLU A 20 5.31 -8.39 -9.00
CA GLU A 20 6.19 -9.33 -9.70
C GLU A 20 5.58 -10.74 -9.78
N ASN A 21 4.79 -11.14 -8.77
CA ASN A 21 4.16 -12.46 -8.67
C ASN A 21 2.68 -12.45 -9.11
N TYR A 22 2.14 -11.29 -9.50
CA TYR A 22 0.76 -11.18 -9.96
C TYR A 22 0.61 -11.61 -11.41
N ASP A 23 -0.28 -12.58 -11.61
CA ASP A 23 -0.91 -12.92 -12.87
C ASP A 23 -2.44 -12.85 -12.71
N GLU A 24 -3.17 -12.96 -13.82
CA GLU A 24 -4.62 -12.87 -13.86
C GLU A 24 -5.36 -14.03 -13.18
N ASN A 25 -4.65 -15.11 -12.81
CA ASN A 25 -5.20 -16.29 -12.15
C ASN A 25 -5.05 -16.24 -10.63
N ASN A 26 -4.24 -15.31 -10.10
CA ASN A 26 -3.96 -15.19 -8.68
C ASN A 26 -4.68 -14.01 -8.04
N GLU A 27 -5.41 -14.26 -6.96
CA GLU A 27 -6.01 -13.18 -6.18
C GLU A 27 -4.94 -12.40 -5.41
N VAL A 28 -4.97 -11.07 -5.51
CA VAL A 28 -4.03 -10.19 -4.80
C VAL A 28 -4.03 -10.43 -3.28
N ILE A 29 -5.17 -10.81 -2.71
CA ILE A 29 -5.29 -11.13 -1.28
C ILE A 29 -4.43 -12.33 -0.87
N VAL A 30 -4.32 -13.35 -1.74
CA VAL A 30 -3.49 -14.54 -1.52
C VAL A 30 -2.01 -14.14 -1.55
N LEU A 31 -1.59 -13.39 -2.57
CA LEU A 31 -0.22 -12.90 -2.69
C LEU A 31 0.20 -12.04 -1.48
N LYS A 32 -0.69 -11.16 -1.02
CA LYS A 32 -0.43 -10.38 0.20
C LYS A 32 -0.24 -11.27 1.42
N ARG A 33 -1.10 -12.29 1.59
CA ARG A 33 -1.00 -13.24 2.70
C ARG A 33 0.36 -13.94 2.70
N ASP A 34 0.78 -14.43 1.54
CA ASP A 34 2.01 -15.20 1.40
C ASP A 34 3.25 -14.32 1.65
N TRP A 35 3.23 -13.07 1.18
CA TRP A 35 4.27 -12.10 1.51
C TRP A 35 4.34 -11.80 3.01
N LEU A 36 3.21 -11.56 3.66
CA LEU A 36 3.16 -11.28 5.11
C LEU A 36 3.68 -12.46 5.93
N PHE A 37 3.29 -13.68 5.55
CA PHE A 37 3.73 -14.91 6.20
C PHE A 37 5.25 -15.10 6.07
N SER A 38 5.79 -14.98 4.84
CA SER A 38 7.23 -15.10 4.58
C SER A 38 8.07 -14.03 5.30
N HIS A 39 7.50 -12.85 5.57
CA HIS A 39 8.17 -11.74 6.26
C HIS A 39 7.85 -11.65 7.75
N ARG A 40 7.31 -12.72 8.35
CA ARG A 40 7.04 -12.87 9.80
C ARG A 40 6.11 -11.81 10.38
N PHE A 41 5.21 -11.25 9.57
CA PHE A 41 4.12 -10.44 10.11
C PHE A 41 3.14 -11.34 10.86
N ARG A 42 2.99 -11.10 12.16
CA ARG A 42 2.08 -11.89 13.03
C ARG A 42 0.60 -11.59 12.81
N ARG A 43 0.28 -10.47 12.16
CA ARG A 43 -1.08 -10.06 11.82
C ARG A 43 -1.28 -10.10 10.32
N THR A 44 -2.37 -10.71 9.89
CA THR A 44 -2.74 -10.83 8.49
C THR A 44 -3.45 -9.57 8.03
N ILE A 45 -2.79 -8.76 7.22
CA ILE A 45 -3.31 -7.55 6.57
C ILE A 45 -3.93 -7.96 5.23
N LEU A 46 -5.18 -8.43 5.26
CA LEU A 46 -5.81 -9.05 4.10
C LEU A 46 -6.74 -8.11 3.34
N ALA A 47 -7.65 -7.44 4.05
CA ALA A 47 -8.78 -6.73 3.45
C ALA A 47 -8.41 -5.36 2.87
N TYR A 48 -7.37 -4.69 3.38
CA TYR A 48 -7.03 -3.33 2.91
C TYR A 48 -5.60 -3.22 2.41
N CYS A 49 -5.28 -2.13 1.70
CA CYS A 49 -3.88 -1.85 1.35
C CYS A 49 -3.05 -1.60 2.63
N PHE A 50 -1.73 -1.83 2.54
CA PHE A 50 -0.81 -1.75 3.69
C PHE A 50 -0.90 -0.42 4.45
N PHE A 51 -1.10 0.69 3.73
CA PHE A 51 -1.23 2.02 4.32
C PHE A 51 -2.52 2.23 5.10
N CYS A 52 -3.65 1.73 4.60
CA CYS A 52 -4.92 1.81 5.33
C CYS A 52 -4.84 1.01 6.64
N GLU A 53 -4.17 -0.14 6.61
CA GLU A 53 -4.01 -0.99 7.81
C GLU A 53 -3.07 -0.36 8.83
N TRP A 54 -2.02 0.30 8.36
CA TRP A 54 -1.17 1.10 9.23
C TRP A 54 -1.95 2.24 9.91
N ALA A 55 -2.74 3.02 9.15
CA ALA A 55 -3.54 4.12 9.71
C ALA A 55 -4.49 3.59 10.79
N GLY A 56 -5.19 2.50 10.48
CA GLY A 56 -6.04 1.77 11.40
C GLY A 56 -5.41 1.40 12.75
N GLN A 57 -4.21 0.82 12.70
CA GLN A 57 -3.50 0.39 13.90
C GLN A 57 -2.97 1.55 14.74
N ASN A 58 -2.86 2.74 14.18
CA ASN A 58 -2.48 3.95 14.92
C ASN A 58 -3.71 4.72 15.44
N GLY A 59 -4.87 4.06 15.51
CA GLY A 59 -6.10 4.60 16.11
C GLY A 59 -6.94 5.46 15.17
N GLN A 60 -6.68 5.39 13.86
CA GLN A 60 -7.27 6.30 12.88
C GLN A 60 -8.33 5.52 12.09
N THR A 61 -9.57 5.65 12.53
CA THR A 61 -10.66 4.67 12.31
C THR A 61 -11.47 4.89 11.03
N ASN A 62 -11.16 5.88 10.20
CA ASN A 62 -11.91 6.13 8.98
C ASN A 62 -11.33 5.34 7.79
N PHE A 63 -11.42 4.01 7.87
CA PHE A 63 -11.09 3.09 6.77
C PHE A 63 -12.04 3.19 5.58
N VAL A 64 -13.16 3.89 5.77
CA VAL A 64 -14.32 3.90 4.87
C VAL A 64 -14.90 5.31 4.79
N ALA A 65 -14.08 6.34 4.59
CA ALA A 65 -14.67 7.60 4.14
C ALA A 65 -14.81 7.55 2.63
N GLU A 66 -15.97 7.96 2.12
CA GLU A 66 -16.21 8.30 0.70
C GLU A 66 -15.13 9.29 0.17
N ASN A 67 -14.46 9.99 1.09
CA ASN A 67 -13.37 10.94 0.88
C ASN A 67 -11.95 10.35 0.97
N GLY A 68 -11.78 9.03 1.15
CA GLY A 68 -10.47 8.38 1.29
C GLY A 68 -10.00 8.26 2.75
N CYS A 69 -8.81 7.67 2.96
CA CYS A 69 -8.22 7.54 4.29
C CYS A 69 -7.32 8.78 4.53
N PRO A 70 -7.76 9.81 5.30
CA PRO A 70 -7.06 11.09 5.39
C PRO A 70 -5.67 10.98 6.00
N GLU A 71 -5.48 9.97 6.85
CA GLU A 71 -4.20 9.70 7.50
C GLU A 71 -3.41 8.58 6.84
N CYS A 72 -3.85 8.13 5.66
CA CYS A 72 -3.09 7.20 4.85
C CYS A 72 -1.72 7.84 4.53
N PRO A 73 -0.61 7.14 4.78
CA PRO A 73 0.71 7.62 4.39
C PRO A 73 0.79 8.15 2.96
N GLY A 74 0.11 7.51 2.00
CA GLY A 74 0.03 7.99 0.62
C GLY A 74 -0.75 9.29 0.46
N ALA A 75 -1.86 9.46 1.20
CA ALA A 75 -2.67 10.68 1.18
C ALA A 75 -1.96 11.88 1.83
N LEU A 76 -1.10 11.63 2.83
CA LEU A 76 -0.23 12.65 3.43
C LEU A 76 0.80 13.21 2.44
N VAL A 77 1.15 12.45 1.40
CA VAL A 77 2.04 12.91 0.32
C VAL A 77 1.25 13.54 -0.83
N ASP A 78 0.09 12.98 -1.16
CA ASP A 78 -0.79 13.45 -2.23
C ASP A 78 -2.25 13.25 -1.81
N ALA A 79 -2.93 14.33 -1.43
CA ALA A 79 -4.31 14.27 -0.93
C ALA A 79 -5.32 13.67 -1.91
N ARG A 80 -4.97 13.53 -3.20
CA ARG A 80 -5.82 12.89 -4.23
C ARG A 80 -5.60 11.39 -4.32
N PHE A 81 -4.60 10.84 -3.63
CA PHE A 81 -4.32 9.42 -3.62
C PHE A 81 -5.47 8.64 -2.98
N LYS A 82 -6.01 7.67 -3.73
CA LYS A 82 -7.01 6.72 -3.24
C LYS A 82 -6.53 5.32 -3.60
N CYS A 83 -6.39 4.41 -2.63
CA CYS A 83 -5.90 3.06 -2.92
C CYS A 83 -6.85 2.25 -3.83
N GLY A 84 -8.14 2.59 -3.84
CA GLY A 84 -9.15 2.02 -4.75
C GLY A 84 -9.38 2.82 -6.03
N ASN A 85 -8.40 3.59 -6.50
CA ASN A 85 -8.57 4.37 -7.73
C ASN A 85 -8.61 3.46 -8.95
N ILE A 86 -9.58 3.65 -9.86
CA ILE A 86 -9.76 2.80 -11.04
C ILE A 86 -8.50 2.64 -11.91
N GLN A 87 -7.58 3.59 -11.93
CA GLN A 87 -6.35 3.52 -12.74
C GLN A 87 -5.24 2.69 -12.09
N TYR A 88 -5.22 2.60 -10.76
CA TYR A 88 -4.16 1.96 -9.99
C TYR A 88 -4.70 1.21 -8.77
N ASP A 89 -5.87 0.59 -8.89
CA ASP A 89 -6.55 -0.05 -7.77
C ASP A 89 -5.68 -1.15 -7.15
N TYR A 90 -5.49 -1.10 -5.83
CA TYR A 90 -4.59 -2.02 -5.14
C TYR A 90 -5.03 -3.48 -5.25
N SER A 91 -6.33 -3.76 -5.37
CA SER A 91 -6.90 -5.10 -5.37
C SER A 91 -6.98 -5.73 -6.76
N THR A 92 -7.09 -4.92 -7.81
CA THR A 92 -7.31 -5.37 -9.19
C THR A 92 -6.18 -4.98 -10.15
N LYS A 93 -5.33 -4.01 -9.79
CA LYS A 93 -4.24 -3.50 -10.63
C LYS A 93 -2.92 -3.37 -9.86
N PRO A 94 -2.39 -4.45 -9.26
CA PRO A 94 -1.22 -4.40 -8.36
C PRO A 94 0.04 -3.83 -9.03
N LYS A 95 0.26 -4.09 -10.32
CA LYS A 95 1.37 -3.51 -11.09
C LYS A 95 1.27 -1.99 -11.20
N ALA A 96 0.09 -1.48 -11.57
CA ALA A 96 -0.16 -0.04 -11.64
C ALA A 96 -0.12 0.60 -10.24
N PHE A 97 -0.62 -0.10 -9.23
CA PHE A 97 -0.55 0.36 -7.84
C PHE A 97 0.89 0.51 -7.36
N TYR A 98 1.75 -0.49 -7.62
CA TYR A 98 3.17 -0.39 -7.26
C TYR A 98 3.87 0.78 -7.95
N ALA A 99 3.62 0.98 -9.26
CA ALA A 99 4.15 2.15 -9.97
C ALA A 99 3.68 3.47 -9.33
N LYS A 100 2.41 3.54 -8.88
CA LYS A 100 1.89 4.71 -8.17
C LYS A 100 2.58 4.94 -6.81
N LEU A 101 2.88 3.87 -6.07
CA LEU A 101 3.60 3.96 -4.80
C LEU A 101 5.03 4.49 -5.00
N LEU A 102 5.71 4.10 -6.08
CA LEU A 102 7.04 4.64 -6.42
C LEU A 102 6.98 6.15 -6.70
N GLU A 103 5.94 6.63 -7.40
CA GLU A 103 5.74 8.07 -7.61
C GLU A 103 5.55 8.83 -6.30
N LEU A 104 4.78 8.26 -5.36
CA LEU A 104 4.57 8.89 -4.07
C LEU A 104 5.84 8.87 -3.21
N ASP A 105 6.60 7.78 -3.20
CA ASP A 105 7.85 7.73 -2.44
C ASP A 105 8.91 8.71 -3.00
N ALA A 106 8.96 8.87 -4.32
CA ALA A 106 9.76 9.90 -4.98
C ALA A 106 9.39 11.31 -4.50
N LYS A 107 8.08 11.65 -4.49
CA LYS A 107 7.58 12.92 -3.95
C LYS A 107 7.94 13.09 -2.47
N ARG A 108 7.72 12.06 -1.65
CA ARG A 108 7.98 12.05 -0.20
C ARG A 108 9.44 12.30 0.15
N THR A 109 10.34 11.68 -0.61
CA THR A 109 11.79 11.71 -0.33
C THR A 109 12.52 12.85 -1.06
N GLY A 110 11.83 13.59 -1.94
CA GLY A 110 12.43 14.60 -2.81
C GLY A 110 13.36 14.01 -3.88
N LYS A 111 13.36 12.69 -4.07
CA LYS A 111 14.18 12.01 -5.08
C LYS A 111 13.44 12.00 -6.42
N LYS A 112 14.08 12.41 -7.52
CA LYS A 112 13.56 12.16 -8.87
C LYS A 112 13.59 10.65 -9.14
N LYS A 113 12.56 10.12 -9.83
CA LYS A 113 12.42 8.71 -10.24
C LYS A 113 13.78 8.16 -10.75
N PRO A 114 14.24 6.98 -10.31
CA PRO A 114 15.32 6.27 -11.01
C PRO A 114 14.89 5.88 -12.43
#